data_AF-A0A2A2WLH0-F1
#
_entry.id   AF-A0A2A2WLH0-F1
#
_cell.length_a   1.000
_cell.length_b   1.000
_cell.length_c   1.000
_cell.angle_alpha   90.00
_cell.angle_beta   90.00
_cell.angle_gamma   90.00
#
_symmetry.space_group_name_H-M   'P 1'
#
loop_
_entity.id
_entity.type
_entity.pdbx_description
1 polymer ?
#
loop_
_entity_poly.entity_id
_entity_poly.type
_entity_poly.pdbx_seq_one_letter_code
_entity_poly.pdbx_strand_id
1 'polypeptide(L)'
;MYVRLTAGGVVVVVPMTTTSSAAFGALRAVPEALDTLGAEALSEVARSATLAQNLAAATRLRAAHHLVEALARLDEAAHDDGASPRPAFARLDPADRARDHLAAAMSLTCWHAARLVTAGTQIHTRLPLLRKAVDRGLLPEQLAIDTACRLAEIPDELIAAVESEVVGALARD
;
A
#
# COMPACT_ATOMS: atom_id res chain seq x y z
N MET A 1 35.28 -9.35 -27.29
CA MET A 1 35.95 -8.37 -26.40
C MET A 1 37.39 -8.24 -26.87
N TYR A 2 37.76 -7.12 -27.48
CA TYR A 2 39.15 -6.80 -27.81
C TYR A 2 39.42 -5.38 -27.33
N VAL A 3 40.48 -5.22 -26.54
CA VAL A 3 40.96 -3.92 -26.03
C VAL A 3 42.19 -3.54 -26.83
N ARG A 4 42.16 -2.40 -27.51
CA ARG A 4 43.35 -1.83 -28.16
C ARG A 4 43.69 -0.52 -27.46
N LEU A 5 44.88 -0.47 -26.85
CA LEU A 5 45.42 0.71 -26.19
C LEU A 5 46.08 1.64 -27.21
N THR A 6 45.61 2.88 -27.30
CA THR A 6 46.34 4.01 -27.90
C THR A 6 46.29 5.18 -26.94
N ALA A 7 47.39 5.93 -26.87
CA ALA A 7 47.58 7.03 -25.93
C ALA A 7 46.51 8.11 -26.10
N GLY A 8 45.71 8.32 -25.05
CA GLY A 8 44.73 9.41 -24.95
C GLY A 8 43.28 8.98 -25.16
N GLY A 9 42.60 8.56 -24.08
CA GLY A 9 41.14 8.45 -24.00
C GLY A 9 40.56 7.03 -24.22
N VAL A 10 39.75 6.56 -23.28
CA VAL A 10 39.00 5.30 -23.39
C VAL A 10 37.71 5.59 -24.19
N VAL A 11 37.57 4.99 -25.37
CA VAL A 11 36.30 4.93 -26.11
C VAL A 11 35.79 3.49 -26.04
N VAL A 12 34.66 3.28 -25.37
CA VAL A 12 33.97 1.98 -25.35
C VAL A 12 33.00 1.92 -26.52
N VAL A 13 33.32 1.13 -27.53
CA VAL A 13 32.40 0.80 -28.63
C VAL A 13 31.77 -0.56 -28.34
N VAL A 14 30.46 -0.58 -28.08
CA VAL A 14 29.66 -1.80 -27.95
C VAL A 14 29.03 -2.11 -29.31
N PRO A 15 29.19 -3.32 -29.88
CA PRO A 15 28.56 -3.68 -31.16
C PRO A 15 27.07 -3.97 -31.01
N MET A 16 26.30 -3.47 -31.98
CA MET A 16 24.86 -3.71 -32.20
C MET A 16 24.52 -5.21 -32.26
N THR A 17 23.42 -5.58 -31.61
CA THR A 17 22.62 -6.74 -32.01
C THR A 17 21.15 -6.31 -32.00
N THR A 18 20.66 -5.90 -33.17
CA THR A 18 19.25 -5.57 -33.41
C THR A 18 18.43 -6.86 -33.34
N THR A 19 17.83 -7.13 -32.19
CA THR A 19 16.75 -8.11 -32.10
C THR A 19 15.44 -7.34 -32.22
N SER A 20 14.83 -7.43 -33.40
CA SER A 20 13.50 -6.90 -33.66
C SER A 20 12.48 -7.64 -32.79
N SER A 21 11.75 -6.90 -31.97
CA SER A 21 10.47 -7.31 -31.41
C SER A 21 9.53 -6.11 -31.49
N ALA A 22 9.03 -5.84 -32.69
CA ALA A 22 7.84 -5.03 -32.87
C ALA A 22 6.62 -5.95 -32.71
N ALA A 23 5.91 -5.81 -31.59
CA ALA A 23 4.58 -6.37 -31.30
C ALA A 23 4.30 -6.10 -29.80
N PHE A 24 3.33 -5.34 -29.30
CA PHE A 24 2.20 -4.58 -29.83
C PHE A 24 1.85 -3.52 -28.75
N GLY A 25 1.42 -2.33 -29.16
CA GLY A 25 0.45 -1.55 -28.37
C GLY A 25 0.93 -0.77 -27.15
N ALA A 26 1.88 0.15 -27.32
CA ALA A 26 1.91 1.37 -26.50
C ALA A 26 1.78 2.58 -27.43
N LEU A 27 0.66 2.64 -28.15
CA LEU A 27 0.13 3.95 -28.51
C LEU A 27 -0.04 4.66 -27.16
N ARG A 28 0.81 5.65 -26.86
CA ARG A 28 0.47 6.68 -25.88
C ARG A 28 -0.83 7.27 -26.38
N ALA A 29 -1.96 6.75 -25.90
CA ALA A 29 -3.22 7.46 -25.99
C ALA A 29 -2.92 8.82 -25.39
N VAL A 30 -2.88 9.84 -26.23
CA VAL A 30 -2.92 11.21 -25.74
C VAL A 30 -4.24 11.26 -24.98
N PRO A 31 -4.22 11.40 -23.64
CA PRO A 31 -5.47 11.48 -22.91
C PRO A 31 -6.23 12.66 -23.51
N GLU A 32 -7.40 12.36 -24.08
CA GLU A 32 -8.29 13.38 -24.57
C GLU A 32 -8.59 14.34 -23.41
N ALA A 33 -8.59 15.63 -23.68
CA ALA A 33 -8.76 16.62 -22.65
C ALA A 33 -10.17 16.45 -22.04
N LEU A 34 -10.27 16.45 -20.71
CA LEU A 34 -11.53 16.13 -20.02
C LEU A 34 -12.68 17.06 -20.46
N ASP A 35 -12.36 18.29 -20.83
CA ASP A 35 -13.30 19.32 -21.29
C ASP A 35 -13.90 19.04 -22.69
N THR A 36 -13.36 18.10 -23.46
CA THR A 36 -13.91 17.71 -24.78
C THR A 36 -14.77 16.44 -24.73
N LEU A 37 -14.79 15.73 -23.61
CA LEU A 37 -15.51 14.47 -23.45
C LEU A 37 -17.02 14.67 -23.20
N GLY A 38 -17.83 13.77 -23.75
CA GLY A 38 -19.25 13.66 -23.40
C GLY A 38 -19.47 13.09 -22.00
N ALA A 39 -20.69 13.26 -21.46
CA ALA A 39 -21.03 12.88 -20.08
C ALA A 39 -20.79 11.40 -19.73
N GLU A 40 -21.03 10.47 -20.67
CA GLU A 40 -20.80 9.04 -20.47
C GLU A 40 -19.30 8.71 -20.35
N ALA A 41 -18.48 9.28 -21.25
CA ALA A 41 -17.03 9.13 -21.21
C ALA A 41 -16.43 9.75 -19.93
N LEU A 42 -16.92 10.92 -19.52
CA LEU A 42 -16.55 11.54 -18.24
C LEU A 42 -16.89 10.65 -17.05
N SER A 43 -18.05 10.00 -17.06
CA SER A 43 -18.47 9.08 -15.99
C SER A 43 -17.58 7.83 -15.93
N GLU A 44 -17.15 7.29 -17.06
CA GLU A 44 -16.21 6.17 -17.11
C GLU A 44 -14.81 6.56 -16.62
N VAL A 45 -14.32 7.74 -17.00
CA VAL A 45 -13.05 8.26 -16.48
C VAL A 45 -13.11 8.41 -14.96
N ALA A 46 -14.20 8.99 -14.42
CA ALA A 46 -14.39 9.12 -12.99
C ALA A 46 -14.42 7.74 -12.29
N ARG A 47 -15.19 6.78 -12.82
CA ARG A 47 -15.28 5.41 -12.30
C ARG A 47 -13.91 4.72 -12.28
N SER A 48 -13.17 4.81 -13.38
CA SER A 48 -11.83 4.23 -13.51
C SER A 48 -10.83 4.87 -12.54
N ALA A 49 -10.87 6.20 -12.38
CA ALA A 49 -10.03 6.91 -11.42
C ALA A 49 -10.37 6.53 -9.96
N THR A 50 -11.65 6.43 -9.61
CA THR A 50 -12.09 5.98 -8.28
C THR A 50 -11.62 4.56 -7.99
N LEU A 51 -11.79 3.63 -8.93
CA LEU A 51 -11.31 2.26 -8.77
C LEU A 51 -9.78 2.22 -8.55
N ALA A 52 -9.02 2.95 -9.36
CA ALA A 52 -7.57 3.04 -9.22
C ALA A 52 -7.16 3.62 -7.85
N GLN A 53 -7.87 4.64 -7.36
CA GLN A 53 -7.63 5.21 -6.03
C GLN A 53 -7.94 4.21 -4.91
N ASN A 54 -9.01 3.43 -5.03
CA ASN A 54 -9.40 2.40 -4.05
C ASN A 54 -8.37 1.24 -4.03
N LEU A 55 -7.87 0.81 -5.18
CA LEU A 55 -6.81 -0.21 -5.24
C LEU A 55 -5.47 0.30 -4.68
N ALA A 56 -5.15 1.58 -4.93
CA ALA A 56 -3.99 2.22 -4.31
C ALA A 56 -4.16 2.30 -2.77
N ALA A 57 -5.38 2.52 -2.27
CA ALA A 57 -5.70 2.49 -0.85
C ALA A 57 -5.49 1.11 -0.23
N ALA A 58 -5.94 0.05 -0.90
CA ALA A 58 -5.69 -1.33 -0.49
C ALA A 58 -4.19 -1.60 -0.33
N THR A 59 -3.38 -1.10 -1.28
CA THR A 59 -1.93 -1.21 -1.24
C THR A 59 -1.33 -0.48 -0.03
N ARG A 60 -1.80 0.74 0.27
CA ARG A 60 -1.36 1.50 1.46
C ARG A 60 -1.68 0.78 2.76
N LEU A 61 -2.88 0.23 2.90
CA LEU A 61 -3.30 -0.54 4.08
C LEU A 61 -2.46 -1.82 4.28
N ARG A 62 -2.17 -2.53 3.19
CA ARG A 62 -1.28 -3.71 3.22
C ARG A 62 0.16 -3.34 3.58
N ALA A 63 0.68 -2.25 3.01
CA ALA A 63 2.01 -1.76 3.33
C ALA A 63 2.12 -1.35 4.81
N ALA A 64 1.10 -0.70 5.36
CA ALA A 64 1.05 -0.35 6.78
C ALA A 64 1.12 -1.59 7.68
N HIS A 65 0.35 -2.64 7.38
CA HIS A 65 0.43 -3.91 8.11
C HIS A 65 1.83 -4.54 8.04
N HIS A 66 2.39 -4.69 6.84
CA HIS A 66 3.72 -5.31 6.69
C HIS A 66 4.85 -4.48 7.32
N LEU A 67 4.69 -3.15 7.39
CA LEU A 67 5.65 -2.30 8.11
C LEU A 67 5.66 -2.61 9.61
N VAL A 68 4.48 -2.78 10.22
CA VAL A 68 4.38 -3.22 11.63
C VAL A 68 5.06 -4.57 11.82
N GLU A 69 4.74 -5.56 10.97
CA GLU A 69 5.36 -6.89 11.08
C GLU A 69 6.88 -6.85 10.89
N ALA A 70 7.38 -6.04 9.96
CA ALA A 70 8.81 -5.89 9.75
C ALA A 70 9.51 -5.27 10.96
N LEU A 71 8.90 -4.25 11.56
CA LEU A 71 9.45 -3.59 12.75
C LEU A 71 9.40 -4.50 13.99
N ALA A 72 8.38 -5.35 14.12
CA ALA A 72 8.29 -6.36 15.17
C ALA A 72 9.41 -7.41 15.02
N ARG A 73 9.61 -7.96 13.82
CA ARG A 73 10.71 -8.91 13.55
C ARG A 73 12.09 -8.31 13.82
N LEU A 74 12.30 -7.04 13.50
CA LEU A 74 13.55 -6.34 13.80
C LEU A 74 13.78 -6.17 15.31
N ASP A 75 12.71 -5.94 16.08
CA ASP A 75 12.78 -5.80 17.53
C ASP A 75 13.04 -7.15 18.23
N GLU A 76 12.45 -8.24 17.73
CA GLU A 76 12.75 -9.62 18.16
C GLU A 76 14.21 -9.99 17.87
N ALA A 77 14.69 -9.76 16.65
CA ALA A 77 16.07 -10.07 16.28
C ALA A 77 17.10 -9.29 17.12
N ALA A 78 16.79 -8.04 17.47
CA ALA A 78 17.64 -7.23 18.35
C ALA A 78 17.66 -7.72 19.81
N HIS A 79 16.64 -8.48 20.23
CA HIS A 79 16.60 -9.10 21.56
C HIS A 79 17.49 -10.35 21.64
N ASP A 80 17.51 -11.15 20.57
CA ASP A 80 18.21 -12.44 20.53
C ASP A 80 19.75 -12.31 20.36
N ASP A 81 20.26 -11.14 19.95
CA ASP A 81 21.70 -10.89 19.71
C ASP A 81 22.56 -10.84 21.00
N GLY A 82 21.96 -10.97 22.19
CA GLY A 82 22.67 -11.19 23.47
C GLY A 82 23.57 -10.05 23.98
N ALA A 83 23.84 -9.02 23.17
CA ALA A 83 24.49 -7.79 23.58
C ALA A 83 23.53 -6.95 24.43
N SER A 84 23.74 -6.92 25.76
CA SER A 84 23.00 -6.12 26.76
C SER A 84 21.65 -5.58 26.25
N PRO A 85 20.59 -6.42 26.26
CA PRO A 85 19.34 -6.10 25.58
C PRO A 85 18.84 -4.72 25.98
N ARG A 86 18.46 -3.90 25.00
CA ARG A 86 17.95 -2.55 25.24
C ARG A 86 16.83 -2.63 26.28
N PRO A 87 16.88 -1.83 27.37
CA PRO A 87 15.89 -1.93 28.42
C PRO A 87 14.49 -1.63 27.89
N ALA A 88 13.48 -2.27 28.47
CA ALA A 88 12.09 -2.22 27.99
C ALA A 88 11.55 -0.79 27.84
N PHE A 89 11.92 0.12 28.76
CA PHE A 89 11.49 1.53 28.71
C PHE A 89 12.03 2.32 27.51
N ALA A 90 13.06 1.81 26.82
CA ALA A 90 13.67 2.45 25.64
C ALA A 90 13.18 1.82 24.33
N ARG A 91 12.28 0.83 24.38
CA ARG A 91 11.69 0.19 23.21
C ARG A 91 10.36 0.87 22.90
N LEU A 92 10.22 1.30 21.65
CA LEU A 92 8.95 1.80 21.14
C LEU A 92 8.17 0.65 20.54
N ASP A 93 6.85 0.68 20.73
CA ASP A 93 5.94 -0.28 20.12
C ASP A 93 6.12 -0.29 18.59
N PRO A 94 6.14 -1.46 17.93
CA PRO A 94 6.27 -1.54 16.47
C PRO A 94 5.21 -0.74 15.70
N ALA A 95 3.98 -0.63 16.23
CA ALA A 95 2.93 0.18 15.62
C ALA A 95 3.21 1.68 15.75
N ASP A 96 3.75 2.14 16.87
CA ASP A 96 4.17 3.54 17.05
C ASP A 96 5.32 3.91 16.10
N ARG A 97 6.29 3.01 15.93
CA ARG A 97 7.38 3.18 14.97
C ARG A 97 6.83 3.21 13.53
N ALA A 98 5.90 2.31 13.18
CA ALA A 98 5.26 2.29 11.87
C ALA A 98 4.50 3.59 11.59
N ARG A 99 3.78 4.11 12.59
CA ARG A 99 3.09 5.41 12.54
C ARG A 99 4.06 6.53 12.19
N ASP A 100 5.18 6.64 12.89
CA ASP A 100 6.17 7.69 12.63
C ASP A 100 6.80 7.57 11.24
N HIS A 101 7.12 6.33 10.81
CA HIS A 101 7.63 6.07 9.47
C HIS A 101 6.63 6.48 8.38
N LEU A 102 5.34 6.13 8.53
CA LEU A 102 4.31 6.47 7.55
C LEU A 102 3.97 7.96 7.56
N ALA A 103 3.92 8.60 8.75
CA ALA A 103 3.72 10.04 8.86
C ALA A 103 4.78 10.81 8.06
N ALA A 104 6.04 10.42 8.20
CA ALA A 104 7.14 11.01 7.44
C ALA A 104 7.09 10.65 5.94
N ALA A 105 6.91 9.38 5.58
CA ALA A 105 6.99 8.92 4.20
C ALA A 105 5.83 9.44 3.33
N MET A 106 4.65 9.63 3.91
CA MET A 106 3.44 10.02 3.19
C MET A 106 3.02 11.47 3.46
N SER A 107 3.79 12.23 4.25
CA SER A 107 3.45 13.59 4.68
C SER A 107 2.08 13.67 5.37
N LEU A 108 1.82 12.73 6.30
CA LEU A 108 0.56 12.64 7.05
C LEU A 108 0.71 13.20 8.45
N THR A 109 -0.40 13.61 9.06
CA THR A 109 -0.42 13.83 10.51
C THR A 109 -0.19 12.51 11.25
N CYS A 110 0.43 12.56 12.43
CA CYS A 110 0.60 11.39 13.29
C CYS A 110 -0.74 10.70 13.60
N TRP A 111 -1.81 11.48 13.77
CA TRP A 111 -3.16 10.97 13.96
C TRP A 111 -3.63 10.14 12.77
N HIS A 112 -3.47 10.64 11.54
CA HIS A 112 -3.92 9.92 10.35
C HIS A 112 -3.06 8.67 10.10
N ALA A 113 -1.74 8.77 10.30
CA ALA A 113 -0.84 7.62 10.21
C ALA A 113 -1.17 6.54 11.25
N ALA A 114 -1.52 6.91 12.48
CA ALA A 114 -1.92 5.97 13.52
C ALA A 114 -3.17 5.18 13.09
N ARG A 115 -4.18 5.88 12.56
CA ARG A 115 -5.40 5.24 12.05
C ARG A 115 -5.13 4.31 10.87
N LEU A 116 -4.22 4.68 9.97
CA LEU A 116 -3.79 3.84 8.86
C LEU A 116 -3.10 2.55 9.36
N VAL A 117 -2.23 2.66 10.37
CA VAL A 117 -1.57 1.51 11.02
C VAL A 117 -2.59 0.59 11.69
N THR A 118 -3.49 1.15 12.49
CA THR A 118 -4.57 0.39 13.13
C THR A 118 -5.42 -0.31 12.09
N ALA A 119 -5.94 0.41 11.10
CA ALA A 119 -6.78 -0.15 10.06
C ALA A 119 -6.07 -1.24 9.25
N GLY A 120 -4.82 -0.97 8.81
CA GLY A 120 -4.00 -1.94 8.09
C GLY A 120 -3.84 -3.23 8.87
N THR A 121 -3.52 -3.14 10.16
CA THR A 121 -3.37 -4.30 11.05
C THR A 121 -4.68 -5.06 11.18
N GLN A 122 -5.77 -4.39 11.58
CA GLN A 122 -7.07 -5.03 11.82
C GLN A 122 -7.62 -5.71 10.55
N ILE A 123 -7.50 -5.06 9.39
CA ILE A 123 -7.93 -5.62 8.10
C ILE A 123 -7.17 -6.91 7.74
N HIS A 124 -5.88 -6.98 8.07
CA HIS A 124 -5.05 -8.12 7.68
C HIS A 124 -5.03 -9.25 8.73
N THR A 125 -5.42 -8.98 9.97
CA THR A 125 -5.42 -9.99 11.06
C THR A 125 -6.80 -10.45 11.50
N ARG A 126 -7.81 -9.56 11.54
CA ARG A 126 -9.11 -9.82 12.17
C ARG A 126 -10.32 -9.68 11.25
N LEU A 127 -10.19 -8.91 10.15
CA LEU A 127 -11.34 -8.52 9.31
C LEU A 127 -11.22 -9.05 7.86
N PRO A 128 -11.37 -10.37 7.63
CA PRO A 128 -11.19 -10.98 6.31
C PRO A 128 -12.26 -10.58 5.27
N LEU A 129 -13.49 -10.24 5.65
CA LEU A 129 -14.52 -9.77 4.72
C LEU A 129 -14.24 -8.34 4.29
N LEU A 130 -13.85 -7.48 5.23
CA LEU A 130 -13.45 -6.11 4.92
C LEU A 130 -12.21 -6.11 4.01
N ARG A 131 -11.24 -6.98 4.29
CA ARG A 131 -10.06 -7.17 3.43
C ARG A 131 -10.44 -7.50 1.99
N LYS A 132 -11.34 -8.48 1.79
CA LYS A 132 -11.82 -8.87 0.45
C LYS A 132 -12.50 -7.71 -0.28
N ALA A 133 -13.27 -6.88 0.41
CA ALA A 133 -13.93 -5.73 -0.19
C ALA A 133 -12.92 -4.64 -0.61
N VAL A 134 -11.96 -4.34 0.27
CA VAL A 134 -10.88 -3.38 0.01
C VAL A 134 -9.98 -3.84 -1.13
N ASP A 135 -9.54 -5.11 -1.15
CA ASP A 135 -8.68 -5.66 -2.21
C ASP A 135 -9.35 -5.63 -3.60
N ARG A 136 -10.69 -5.63 -3.65
CA ARG A 136 -11.48 -5.50 -4.88
C ARG A 136 -11.75 -4.04 -5.28
N GLY A 137 -11.30 -3.08 -4.48
CA GLY A 137 -11.52 -1.65 -4.72
C GLY A 137 -12.97 -1.20 -4.50
N LEU A 138 -13.76 -1.96 -3.72
CA LEU A 138 -15.19 -1.67 -3.48
C LEU A 138 -15.40 -0.55 -2.46
N LEU A 139 -14.38 -0.22 -1.67
CA LEU A 139 -14.47 0.76 -0.59
C LEU A 139 -13.41 1.85 -0.75
N PRO A 140 -13.78 3.13 -0.55
CA PRO A 140 -12.81 4.21 -0.43
C PRO A 140 -12.01 4.07 0.88
N GLU A 141 -10.78 4.58 0.87
CA GLU A 141 -9.82 4.41 1.97
C GLU A 141 -10.35 4.85 3.33
N GLN A 142 -10.93 6.05 3.40
CA GLN A 142 -11.40 6.62 4.66
C GLN A 142 -12.53 5.77 5.26
N LEU A 143 -13.43 5.24 4.43
CA LEU A 143 -14.50 4.35 4.90
C LEU A 143 -13.93 3.03 5.43
N ALA A 144 -12.93 2.46 4.74
CA ALA A 144 -12.26 1.26 5.22
C ALA A 144 -11.52 1.51 6.56
N ILE A 145 -10.85 2.65 6.70
CA ILE A 145 -10.16 3.06 7.94
C ILE A 145 -11.17 3.29 9.07
N ASP A 146 -12.24 4.05 8.83
CA ASP A 146 -13.29 4.31 9.82
C ASP A 146 -13.93 3.01 10.31
N THR A 147 -14.32 2.13 9.39
CA THR A 147 -14.90 0.83 9.73
C THR A 147 -13.90 -0.03 10.50
N ALA A 148 -12.66 -0.17 10.03
CA ALA A 148 -11.65 -1.00 10.70
C ALA A 148 -11.29 -0.48 12.09
N CYS A 149 -11.15 0.84 12.28
CA CYS A 149 -10.88 1.43 13.59
C CYS A 149 -12.03 1.20 14.57
N ARG A 150 -13.30 1.33 14.12
CA ARG A 150 -14.46 1.05 14.98
C ARG A 150 -14.56 -0.43 15.33
N LEU A 151 -14.31 -1.31 14.36
CA LEU A 151 -14.31 -2.77 14.58
C LEU A 151 -13.15 -3.23 15.47
N ALA A 152 -12.07 -2.45 15.58
CA ALA A 152 -10.96 -2.75 16.49
C ALA A 152 -11.40 -2.82 17.96
N GLU A 153 -12.43 -2.06 18.34
CA GLU A 153 -12.96 -1.98 19.70
C GLU A 153 -13.89 -3.16 20.06
N ILE A 154 -14.28 -3.96 19.06
CA ILE A 154 -15.20 -5.09 19.24
C ILE A 154 -14.41 -6.35 19.67
N PRO A 155 -14.89 -7.12 20.66
CA PRO A 155 -14.25 -8.38 21.08
C PRO A 155 -14.22 -9.45 19.97
N ASP A 156 -13.22 -10.34 20.02
CA ASP A 156 -13.00 -11.40 19.02
C ASP A 156 -14.16 -12.40 18.93
N GLU A 157 -14.86 -12.66 20.04
CA GLU A 157 -16.01 -13.55 20.06
C GLU A 157 -17.23 -12.99 19.31
N LEU A 158 -17.30 -11.66 19.11
CA LEU A 158 -18.40 -11.00 18.40
C LEU A 158 -18.02 -10.58 16.98
N ILE A 159 -16.72 -10.46 16.69
CA ILE A 159 -16.24 -9.77 15.48
C ILE A 159 -16.72 -10.42 14.19
N ALA A 160 -16.79 -11.75 14.12
CA ALA A 160 -17.19 -12.46 12.91
C ALA A 160 -18.65 -12.14 12.51
N ALA A 161 -19.56 -12.04 13.49
CA ALA A 161 -20.95 -11.70 13.23
C ALA A 161 -21.09 -10.23 12.84
N VAL A 162 -20.45 -9.33 13.60
CA VAL A 162 -20.50 -7.88 13.36
C VAL A 162 -19.88 -7.52 12.02
N GLU A 163 -18.73 -8.11 11.67
CA GLU A 163 -18.07 -7.88 10.39
C GLU A 163 -18.98 -8.27 9.22
N SER A 164 -19.63 -9.44 9.29
CA SER A 164 -20.54 -9.90 8.23
C SER A 164 -21.72 -8.95 8.05
N GLU A 165 -22.30 -8.45 9.13
CA GLU A 165 -23.40 -7.49 9.09
C GLU A 165 -22.96 -6.16 8.48
N VAL A 166 -21.86 -5.60 8.99
CA VAL A 166 -21.33 -4.30 8.56
C VAL A 166 -20.88 -4.34 7.10
N VAL A 167 -20.05 -5.32 6.72
CA VAL A 167 -19.58 -5.44 5.33
C VAL A 167 -20.75 -5.74 4.39
N GLY A 168 -21.70 -6.56 4.82
CA GLY A 168 -22.94 -6.80 4.08
C GLY A 168 -23.78 -5.53 3.89
N ALA A 169 -23.82 -4.63 4.88
CA ALA A 169 -24.49 -3.34 4.75
C ALA A 169 -23.74 -2.38 3.82
N LEU A 170 -22.41 -2.34 3.89
CA LEU A 170 -21.56 -1.47 3.06
C LEU A 170 -21.50 -1.87 1.58
N ALA A 171 -21.65 -3.17 1.29
CA ALA A 171 -21.60 -3.72 -0.07
C ALA A 171 -22.98 -3.80 -0.74
N ARG A 172 -24.06 -3.33 -0.08
CA ARG A 172 -25.39 -3.22 -0.67
C ARG A 172 -25.54 -1.84 -1.29
N ASP A 173 -25.77 -1.82 -2.61
CA ASP A 173 -26.19 -0.64 -3.39
C ASP A 173 -27.57 -0.14 -2.94
#